data_AF-A0A3R7T6N7-F1
#
_entry.id   AF-A0A3R7T6N7-F1
#
_cell.length_a   1.000
_cell.length_b   1.000
_cell.length_c   1.000
_cell.angle_alpha   90.00
_cell.angle_beta   90.00
_cell.angle_gamma   90.00
#
_symmetry.space_group_name_H-M   'P 1'
#
loop_
_entity.id
_entity.type
_entity.pdbx_description
1 polymer ?
#
loop_
_entity_poly.entity_id
_entity_poly.type
_entity_poly.pdbx_seq_one_letter_code
_entity_poly.pdbx_strand_id
1 'polypeptide(L)' 'MSIFDLREKYLKSLRERQEDVKTQMLNGVKDMSQYEFLRGRHSSLVDAESIFRELLGKEYEEPEQGGSP' A
#
# COMPACT_ATOMS: atom_id res chain seq x y z
N MET A 1 -14.41 -14.47 6.58
CA MET A 1 -13.40 -13.77 5.75
C MET A 1 -12.13 -13.76 6.56
N SER A 2 -11.04 -14.32 6.06
CA SER A 2 -9.79 -14.44 6.84
C SER A 2 -9.05 -13.11 6.89
N ILE A 3 -8.25 -12.88 7.94
CA ILE A 3 -7.38 -11.69 8.03
C ILE A 3 -6.35 -11.67 6.89
N PHE A 4 -5.95 -12.85 6.42
CA PHE A 4 -5.12 -13.04 5.22
C PHE A 4 -5.82 -12.53 3.96
N ASP A 5 -7.10 -12.87 3.75
CA ASP A 5 -7.87 -12.40 2.60
C ASP A 5 -8.03 -10.88 2.62
N LEU A 6 -8.24 -10.30 3.80
CA LEU A 6 -8.39 -8.86 3.96
C LEU A 6 -7.08 -8.14 3.64
N ARG A 7 -5.95 -8.67 4.12
CA ARG A 7 -4.60 -8.19 3.79
C ARG A 7 -4.35 -8.17 2.28
N GLU A 8 -4.60 -9.29 1.60
CA GLU A 8 -4.35 -9.40 0.17
C GLU A 8 -5.24 -8.46 -0.64
N LYS A 9 -6.53 -8.38 -0.28
CA LYS A 9 -7.47 -7.44 -0.90
C LYS A 9 -7.03 -5.99 -0.72
N TYR A 10 -6.55 -5.62 0.47
CA TYR A 10 -6.12 -4.26 0.74
C TYR A 10 -4.83 -3.90 -0.03
N LEU A 11 -3.83 -4.80 -0.04
CA LEU A 11 -2.62 -4.62 -0.84
C LEU A 11 -2.92 -4.51 -2.33
N LYS A 12 -3.83 -5.34 -2.84
CA LYS A 12 -4.30 -5.27 -4.23
C LYS A 12 -4.96 -3.91 -4.52
N SER A 13 -5.84 -3.46 -3.64
CA SER A 13 -6.53 -2.17 -3.79
C SER A 13 -5.55 -0.97 -3.79
N LEU A 14 -4.51 -1.00 -2.96
CA LEU A 14 -3.47 0.04 -2.95
C LEU A 14 -2.73 0.09 -4.29
N ARG A 15 -2.34 -1.06 -4.84
CA ARG A 15 -1.64 -1.15 -6.12
C ARG A 15 -2.50 -0.71 -7.30
N GLU A 16 -3.77 -1.11 -7.33
CA GLU A 16 -4.73 -0.64 -8.34
C GLU A 16 -4.83 0.89 -8.32
N ARG A 17 -4.95 1.50 -7.13
CA ARG A 17 -4.98 2.95 -6.99
C ARG A 17 -3.68 3.64 -7.42
N GLN A 18 -2.52 3.04 -7.17
CA GLN A 18 -1.24 3.56 -7.65
C GLN A 18 -1.21 3.57 -9.19
N GLU A 19 -1.61 2.47 -9.83
CA GLU A 19 -1.63 2.37 -11.30
C GLU A 19 -2.68 3.30 -11.92
N ASP A 20 -3.82 3.52 -11.27
CA ASP A 20 -4.82 4.51 -11.71
C ASP A 20 -4.26 5.93 -11.73
N VAL A 21 -3.56 6.32 -10.66
CA VAL A 21 -2.94 7.66 -10.56
C VAL A 21 -1.80 7.79 -11.58
N LYS A 22 -1.00 6.74 -11.77
CA LYS A 22 0.03 6.70 -12.80
C LYS A 22 -0.55 6.82 -14.20
N THR A 23 -1.63 6.09 -14.49
CA THR A 23 -2.36 6.16 -15.75
C THR A 23 -2.91 7.58 -15.98
N GLN A 24 -3.46 8.22 -14.94
CA GLN A 24 -3.90 9.62 -15.03
C GLN A 24 -2.74 10.58 -15.37
N MET A 25 -1.55 10.38 -14.80
CA MET A 25 -0.37 11.17 -15.17
C MET A 25 0.06 10.91 -16.63
N LEU A 26 0.03 9.64 -17.07
CA LEU A 26 0.43 9.25 -18.43
C LEU A 26 -0.56 9.71 -19.51
N ASN A 27 -1.84 9.82 -19.19
CA ASN A 27 -2.87 10.36 -20.08
C ASN A 27 -2.77 11.87 -20.29
N GLY A 28 -1.82 12.52 -19.62
CA GLY A 28 -1.61 13.96 -19.70
C GLY A 28 -2.28 14.71 -18.55
N VAL A 29 -1.62 15.77 -18.14
CA VAL A 29 -2.03 16.68 -17.07
C VAL A 29 -2.21 18.07 -17.65
N LYS A 30 -3.18 18.83 -17.12
CA LYS A 30 -3.53 20.16 -17.61
C LYS A 30 -2.43 21.18 -17.37
N ASP A 31 -1.76 21.06 -16.23
CA ASP A 31 -0.69 21.94 -15.78
C ASP A 31 0.25 21.21 -14.80
N MET A 32 1.34 21.86 -14.43
CA MET A 32 2.32 21.31 -13.50
C MET A 32 1.76 21.14 -12.09
N SER A 33 0.82 21.97 -11.65
CA SER A 33 0.20 21.83 -10.33
C SER A 33 -0.60 20.53 -10.24
N GLN A 34 -1.31 20.16 -11.31
CA GLN A 34 -2.01 18.88 -11.40
C GLN A 34 -1.02 17.70 -11.40
N TYR A 35 0.10 17.82 -12.11
CA TYR A 35 1.15 16.80 -12.08
C TYR A 35 1.70 16.60 -10.67
N GLU A 36 2.09 17.68 -9.99
CA GLU A 36 2.65 17.63 -8.64
C GLU A 36 1.65 17.04 -7.64
N PHE A 37 0.36 17.39 -7.76
CA PHE A 37 -0.71 16.80 -6.96
C PHE A 37 -0.82 15.28 -7.18
N LEU A 38 -0.88 14.83 -8.43
CA LEU A 38 -0.98 13.39 -8.76
C LEU A 38 0.28 12.63 -8.32
N ARG A 39 1.47 13.22 -8.51
CA ARG A 39 2.73 12.66 -8.04
C ARG A 39 2.74 12.51 -6.52
N GLY A 40 2.33 13.55 -5.78
CA GLY A 40 2.22 13.51 -4.33
C GLY A 40 1.26 12.41 -3.87
N ARG A 41 0.09 12.31 -4.52
CA ARG A 41 -0.89 11.25 -4.25
C ARG A 41 -0.32 9.85 -4.51
N HIS A 42 0.41 9.67 -5.61
CA HIS A 42 1.08 8.40 -5.90
C HIS A 42 2.12 8.07 -4.82
N SER A 43 2.97 9.03 -4.44
CA SER A 43 3.94 8.85 -3.35
C SER A 43 3.28 8.44 -2.04
N SER A 44 2.19 9.12 -1.62
CA SER A 44 1.46 8.75 -0.41
C SER A 44 0.88 7.32 -0.46
N LEU A 45 0.46 6.84 -1.63
CA LEU A 45 -0.03 5.46 -1.79
C LEU A 45 1.10 4.43 -1.70
N VAL A 46 2.29 4.75 -2.21
CA VAL A 46 3.49 3.92 -2.08
C VAL A 46 3.92 3.85 -0.61
N ASP A 47 3.94 4.98 0.09
CA ASP A 47 4.27 5.04 1.52
C ASP A 47 3.27 4.24 2.35
N ALA A 48 1.97 4.35 2.05
CA ALA A 48 0.94 3.56 2.71
C ALA A 48 1.10 2.05 2.47
N GLU A 49 1.46 1.63 1.26
CA GLU A 49 1.78 0.21 1.00
C GLU A 49 3.02 -0.24 1.79
N SER A 50 4.05 0.59 1.85
CA SER A 50 5.27 0.29 2.61
C SER A 50 4.98 0.13 4.10
N ILE A 51 4.27 1.08 4.71
CA ILE A 51 3.88 1.03 6.12
C ILE A 51 3.00 -0.19 6.39
N PHE A 52 2.04 -0.48 5.51
CA PHE A 52 1.17 -1.65 5.70
C PHE A 52 1.96 -2.95 5.64
N ARG A 53 2.95 -3.05 4.73
CA ARG A 53 3.87 -4.20 4.67
C ARG A 53 4.75 -4.31 5.90
N GLU A 54 5.24 -3.19 6.42
CA GLU A 54 6.04 -3.14 7.64
C GLU A 54 5.23 -3.59 8.86
N LEU A 55 4.01 -3.09 9.02
CA LEU A 55 3.10 -3.50 10.10
C LEU A 55 2.80 -4.99 10.04
N LEU A 56 2.54 -5.51 8.84
CA LEU A 56 2.34 -6.94 8.63
C LEU A 56 3.61 -7.76 8.83
N GLY A 57 4.81 -7.20 8.60
CA GLY A 57 6.09 -7.84 8.90
C GLY A 57 6.39 -7.86 10.39
N LYS A 58 6.05 -6.79 11.10
CA LYS A 58 6.16 -6.66 12.56
C LYS A 58 5.18 -7.57 13.33
N GLU A 59 4.02 -7.88 12.76
CA GLU A 59 3.08 -8.86 13.34
C GLU A 59 3.60 -10.32 13.31
N TYR A 60 4.69 -10.62 12.59
CA TYR A 60 5.33 -11.95 12.60
C TYR A 60 6.51 -12.09 13.57
N GLU A 61 6.88 -11.03 14.30
CA GLU A 61 7.87 -11.10 15.37
C GLU A 61 7.17 -10.95 16.75
N GLU A 62 6.78 -12.12 17.29
CA GLU A 62 6.64 -12.53 18.72
C GLU A 62 5.28 -12.37 19.48
N PRO A 63 4.93 -13.29 20.42
CA PRO A 63 5.83 -14.11 21.26
C PRO A 63 5.57 -15.64 21.36
N GLU A 64 6.59 -16.33 21.91
CA GLU A 64 6.73 -17.71 22.35
C GLU A 64 5.46 -18.55 22.65
N GLN A 65 5.41 -19.78 22.13
CA GLN A 65 4.78 -20.91 22.85
C GLN A 65 5.86 -21.64 23.64
N GLY A 66 5.98 -21.29 24.92
CA GLY A 66 6.58 -22.18 25.92
C GLY A 66 5.62 -23.31 26.29
N GLY A 67 6.14 -24.54 26.35
CA GLY A 67 5.41 -25.72 26.84
C GLY A 67 6.16 -27.03 26.60
N SER A 68 7.03 -27.39 27.55
CA SER A 68 7.85 -28.62 27.66
C SER A 68 7.05 -29.94 27.64
N PRO A 69 7.67 -31.14 27.51
CA PRO A 69 8.64 -31.70 28.46
C PRO A 69 10.08 -31.76 27.96
#